data_AF-A0A7S3MCS2-F1
#
_entry.id   AF-A0A7S3MCS2-F1
#
_cell.length_a   1.000
_cell.length_b   1.000
_cell.length_c   1.000
_cell.angle_alpha   90.00
_cell.angle_beta   90.00
_cell.angle_gamma   90.00
#
_symmetry.space_group_name_H-M   'P 1'
#
loop_
_entity.id
_entity.type
_entity.pdbx_description
1 polymer ?
#
loop_
_entity_poly.entity_id
_entity_poly.type
_entity_poly.pdbx_seq_one_letter_code
_entity_poly.pdbx_strand_id
1 'polypeptide(L)'
;GVMGYTSDHFEHAPFRNKQVRTIGNGGMAEAICRTAGDSFTAIDCGKPSDIFVTHLRWPLEEGGLGIDFDNTVFVGDSMDTDIVLANKTGMKSLLVLSGLTTMDEWRLRSKDGGPSAPTWVIDSFASVHEEPGVISKIMSKLHHIS
;
A
#
# COMPACT_ATOMS: atom_id res chain seq x y z
N GLY A 1 -6.63 10.70 -5.52
CA GLY A 1 -6.95 9.44 -4.82
C GLY A 1 -8.13 8.78 -5.49
N VAL A 2 -8.27 7.47 -5.32
CA VAL A 2 -9.48 6.75 -5.74
C VAL A 2 -10.46 6.79 -4.58
N MET A 3 -11.67 7.31 -4.83
CA MET A 3 -12.73 7.39 -3.82
C MET A 3 -13.56 6.10 -3.79
N GLY A 4 -13.63 5.41 -4.92
CA GLY A 4 -14.37 4.16 -5.07
C GLY A 4 -14.79 3.93 -6.51
N TYR A 5 -15.78 3.08 -6.71
CA TYR A 5 -16.43 2.85 -7.99
C TYR A 5 -17.89 3.24 -7.90
N THR A 6 -18.43 3.78 -8.99
CA THR A 6 -19.88 3.95 -9.14
C THR A 6 -20.57 2.59 -9.27
N SER A 7 -21.83 2.51 -8.83
CA SER A 7 -22.60 1.26 -8.90
C SER A 7 -23.02 0.89 -10.32
N ASP A 8 -23.36 -0.38 -10.51
CA ASP A 8 -24.04 -0.89 -11.72
C ASP A 8 -25.36 -0.17 -12.02
N HIS A 9 -26.00 0.37 -10.98
CA HIS A 9 -27.27 1.07 -11.05
C HIS A 9 -27.12 2.59 -11.11
N PHE A 10 -25.90 3.11 -11.36
CA PHE A 10 -25.68 4.54 -11.45
C PHE A 10 -26.57 5.15 -12.55
N GLU A 11 -27.22 6.26 -12.21
CA GLU A 11 -28.30 6.88 -13.02
C GLU A 11 -27.84 7.14 -14.46
N HIS A 12 -26.60 7.60 -14.62
CA HIS A 12 -25.98 7.82 -15.91
C HIS A 12 -25.20 6.59 -16.40
N ALA A 13 -25.73 5.90 -17.41
CA ALA A 13 -25.15 4.68 -17.96
C ALA A 13 -23.65 4.74 -18.32
N PRO A 14 -23.11 5.84 -18.90
CA PRO A 14 -21.67 5.93 -19.19
C PRO A 14 -20.77 5.89 -17.95
N PHE A 15 -21.34 6.26 -16.80
CA PHE A 15 -20.64 6.34 -15.52
C PHE A 15 -20.90 5.14 -14.63
N ARG A 16 -21.48 4.04 -15.09
CA ARG A 16 -21.62 2.80 -14.30
C ARG A 16 -20.28 2.06 -14.23
N ASN A 17 -19.98 1.48 -13.07
CA ASN A 17 -18.72 0.76 -12.79
C ASN A 17 -17.46 1.55 -13.17
N LYS A 18 -17.50 2.86 -12.99
CA LYS A 18 -16.37 3.75 -13.26
C LYS A 18 -15.68 4.09 -11.96
N GLN A 19 -14.35 4.08 -12.02
CA GLN A 19 -13.51 4.54 -10.94
C GLN A 19 -13.74 6.03 -10.71
N VAL A 20 -14.17 6.38 -9.51
CA VAL A 20 -14.33 7.77 -9.07
C VAL A 20 -13.00 8.26 -8.53
N ARG A 21 -12.45 9.28 -9.17
CA ARG A 21 -11.20 9.93 -8.75
C ARG A 21 -11.53 11.21 -8.00
N THR A 22 -10.84 11.39 -6.89
CA THR A 22 -10.88 12.62 -6.09
C THR A 22 -9.50 13.26 -6.06
N ILE A 23 -9.45 14.56 -5.75
CA ILE A 23 -8.20 15.24 -5.45
C ILE A 23 -7.69 14.71 -4.11
N GLY A 24 -6.47 14.16 -4.12
CA GLY A 24 -5.81 13.73 -2.89
C GLY A 24 -5.06 14.89 -2.22
N ASN A 25 -4.57 14.64 -1.01
CA ASN A 25 -3.80 15.62 -0.24
C ASN A 25 -2.63 16.21 -1.04
N GLY A 26 -1.93 15.41 -1.86
CA GLY A 26 -0.84 15.90 -2.71
C GLY A 26 -1.26 16.98 -3.71
N GLY A 27 -2.46 16.88 -4.30
CA GLY A 27 -2.97 17.91 -5.22
C GLY A 27 -3.29 19.22 -4.51
N MET A 28 -3.84 19.14 -3.29
CA MET A 28 -4.09 20.33 -2.47
C MET A 28 -2.79 20.96 -1.95
N ALA A 29 -1.84 20.14 -1.52
CA ALA A 29 -0.52 20.61 -1.06
C ALA A 29 0.22 21.36 -2.17
N GLU A 30 0.22 20.80 -3.39
CA GLU A 30 0.82 21.44 -4.57
C GLU A 30 0.16 22.80 -4.88
N ALA A 31 -1.17 22.89 -4.80
CA ALA A 31 -1.87 24.15 -5.02
C ALA A 31 -1.48 25.22 -3.97
N ILE A 32 -1.34 24.83 -2.70
CA ILE A 32 -0.88 25.72 -1.62
C ILE A 32 0.56 26.18 -1.88
N CYS A 33 1.48 25.26 -2.18
CA CYS A 33 2.88 25.57 -2.44
C CYS A 33 3.02 26.57 -3.60
N ARG A 34 2.35 26.33 -4.73
CA ARG A 34 2.36 27.25 -5.88
C ARG A 34 1.80 28.63 -5.56
N THR A 35 0.80 28.70 -4.69
CA THR A 35 0.21 29.98 -4.28
C THR A 35 1.11 30.74 -3.31
N ALA A 36 1.82 30.03 -2.43
CA ALA A 36 2.77 30.62 -1.49
C ALA A 36 4.08 31.10 -2.17
N GLY A 37 4.44 30.50 -3.29
CA GLY A 37 5.57 30.89 -4.14
C GLY A 37 6.46 29.69 -4.50
N ASP A 38 7.23 29.82 -5.59
CA ASP A 38 8.02 28.73 -6.17
C ASP A 38 9.12 28.16 -5.26
N SER A 39 9.46 28.85 -4.16
CA SER A 39 10.43 28.37 -3.16
C SER A 39 9.84 27.44 -2.11
N PHE A 40 8.52 27.24 -2.08
CA PHE A 40 7.86 26.38 -1.10
C PHE A 40 7.60 24.99 -1.68
N THR A 41 7.98 23.96 -0.93
CA THR A 41 7.68 22.56 -1.26
C THR A 41 7.06 21.87 -0.05
N ALA A 42 6.07 21.02 -0.31
CA ALA A 42 5.47 20.20 0.73
C ALA A 42 6.42 19.06 1.11
N ILE A 43 6.50 18.76 2.39
CA ILE A 43 7.23 17.60 2.89
C ILE A 43 6.28 16.41 2.88
N ASP A 44 6.61 15.38 2.09
CA ASP A 44 5.81 14.15 2.03
C ASP A 44 6.14 13.21 3.19
N CYS A 45 5.19 13.06 4.11
CA CYS A 45 5.28 12.13 5.24
C CYS A 45 4.52 10.82 4.99
N GLY A 46 3.91 10.64 3.81
CA GLY A 46 3.14 9.46 3.45
C GLY A 46 4.00 8.31 2.94
N LYS A 47 3.36 7.21 2.56
CA LYS A 47 4.03 6.08 1.92
C LYS A 47 4.36 6.46 0.46
N PRO A 48 5.56 6.17 -0.08
CA PRO A 48 6.67 5.40 0.51
C PRO A 48 7.85 6.28 1.01
N SER A 49 7.56 7.42 1.65
CA SER A 49 8.59 8.41 2.01
C SER A 49 9.54 7.92 3.12
N ASP A 50 10.76 8.47 3.14
CA ASP A 50 11.77 8.13 4.16
C ASP A 50 11.35 8.59 5.56
N ILE A 51 10.55 9.65 5.67
CA ILE A 51 10.01 10.12 6.95
C ILE A 51 9.07 9.06 7.52
N PHE A 52 8.20 8.47 6.68
CA PHE A 52 7.32 7.39 7.10
C PHE A 52 8.12 6.19 7.60
N VAL A 53 9.10 5.73 6.82
CA VAL A 53 9.99 4.61 7.18
C VAL A 53 10.72 4.88 8.50
N THR A 54 11.27 6.08 8.66
CA THR A 54 12.00 6.47 9.86
C THR A 54 11.11 6.42 11.09
N HIS A 55 9.87 6.91 10.98
CA HIS A 55 8.91 6.85 12.07
C HIS A 55 8.48 5.41 12.43
N LEU A 56 8.38 4.51 11.44
CA LEU A 56 8.13 3.09 11.73
C LEU A 56 9.27 2.45 12.54
N ARG A 57 10.53 2.76 12.16
CA ARG A 57 11.72 2.11 12.73
C ARG A 57 12.18 2.70 14.05
N TRP A 58 12.03 4.01 14.24
CA TRP A 58 12.55 4.67 15.44
C TRP A 58 11.96 4.10 16.71
N PRO A 59 12.73 4.04 17.81
CA PRO A 59 12.22 3.57 19.09
C PRO A 59 11.02 4.37 19.59
N LEU A 60 10.17 3.73 20.39
CA LEU A 60 8.99 4.38 20.98
C LEU A 60 9.38 5.58 21.85
N GLU A 61 10.48 5.48 22.59
CA GLU A 61 11.05 6.54 23.42
C GLU A 61 11.54 7.76 22.62
N GLU A 62 11.85 7.59 21.34
CA GLU A 62 12.21 8.65 20.40
C GLU A 62 11.01 9.11 19.56
N GLY A 63 9.81 8.61 19.87
CA GLY A 63 8.56 8.97 19.20
C GLY A 63 8.30 8.24 17.88
N GLY A 64 8.99 7.13 17.61
CA GLY A 64 8.67 6.21 16.52
C GLY A 64 7.74 5.06 16.97
N LEU A 65 7.73 3.96 16.21
CA LEU A 65 6.92 2.77 16.50
C LEU A 65 7.74 1.53 16.90
N GLY A 66 9.08 1.58 16.81
CA GLY A 66 9.98 0.51 17.20
C GLY A 66 9.79 -0.79 16.41
N ILE A 67 9.35 -0.70 15.15
CA ILE A 67 9.01 -1.88 14.35
C ILE A 67 10.27 -2.58 13.86
N ASP A 68 10.38 -3.87 14.16
CA ASP A 68 11.36 -4.77 13.56
C ASP A 68 10.90 -5.21 12.16
N PHE A 69 11.59 -4.71 11.12
CA PHE A 69 11.23 -4.97 9.74
C PHE A 69 11.44 -6.42 9.32
N ASP A 70 12.37 -7.15 9.94
CA ASP A 70 12.64 -8.56 9.58
C ASP A 70 11.50 -9.49 10.04
N ASN A 71 10.83 -9.10 11.12
CA ASN A 71 9.73 -9.82 11.75
C ASN A 71 8.34 -9.16 11.54
N THR A 72 8.23 -8.26 10.57
CA THR A 72 6.97 -7.57 10.25
C THR A 72 6.49 -7.89 8.84
N VAL A 73 5.18 -8.03 8.69
CA VAL A 73 4.52 -8.13 7.38
C VAL A 73 3.75 -6.84 7.11
N PHE A 74 4.11 -6.16 6.04
CA PHE A 74 3.38 -4.99 5.56
C PHE A 74 2.16 -5.44 4.75
N VAL A 75 0.96 -5.09 5.21
CA VAL A 75 -0.30 -5.44 4.54
C VAL A 75 -0.84 -4.21 3.82
N GLY A 76 -1.18 -4.34 2.54
CA GLY A 76 -1.72 -3.23 1.77
C GLY A 76 -2.42 -3.68 0.50
N ASP A 77 -3.14 -2.76 -0.14
CA ASP A 77 -3.97 -3.02 -1.31
C ASP A 77 -3.42 -2.34 -2.58
N SER A 78 -2.33 -1.59 -2.46
CA SER A 78 -1.73 -0.82 -3.54
C SER A 78 -0.31 -1.28 -3.84
N MET A 79 -0.08 -1.73 -5.07
CA MET A 79 1.27 -2.04 -5.56
C MET A 79 2.20 -0.82 -5.62
N ASP A 80 1.66 0.38 -5.83
CA ASP A 80 2.47 1.58 -6.06
C ASP A 80 2.92 2.27 -4.76
N THR A 81 2.27 1.96 -3.63
CA THR A 81 2.59 2.54 -2.33
C THR A 81 3.02 1.49 -1.33
N ASP A 82 2.17 0.49 -1.04
CA ASP A 82 2.40 -0.42 0.08
C ASP A 82 3.49 -1.44 -0.26
N ILE A 83 3.41 -2.04 -1.45
CA ILE A 83 4.39 -3.04 -1.88
C ILE A 83 5.74 -2.39 -2.17
N VAL A 84 5.75 -1.18 -2.75
CA VAL A 84 6.98 -0.39 -2.90
C VAL A 84 7.61 -0.08 -1.54
N LEU A 85 6.82 0.32 -0.55
CA LEU A 85 7.33 0.60 0.79
C LEU A 85 7.91 -0.65 1.47
N ALA A 86 7.21 -1.79 1.37
CA ALA A 86 7.68 -3.04 1.94
C ALA A 86 9.01 -3.47 1.30
N ASN A 87 9.12 -3.40 -0.02
CA ASN A 87 10.34 -3.76 -0.72
C ASN A 87 11.49 -2.78 -0.40
N LYS A 88 11.19 -1.48 -0.27
CA LYS A 88 12.17 -0.46 0.16
C LYS A 88 12.73 -0.71 1.56
N THR A 89 11.92 -1.27 2.45
CA THR A 89 12.28 -1.52 3.86
C THR A 89 12.79 -2.92 4.12
N GLY A 90 12.71 -3.82 3.13
CA GLY A 90 13.03 -5.25 3.30
C GLY A 90 11.94 -6.05 4.01
N MET A 91 10.83 -5.40 4.41
CA MET A 91 9.69 -6.08 5.03
C MET A 91 9.05 -7.07 4.06
N LYS A 92 8.54 -8.17 4.61
CA LYS A 92 7.66 -9.06 3.86
C LYS A 92 6.34 -8.34 3.60
N SER A 93 5.66 -8.66 2.49
CA SER A 93 4.44 -7.97 2.08
C SER A 93 3.29 -8.88 1.72
N LEU A 94 2.08 -8.48 2.11
CA LEU A 94 0.83 -9.15 1.77
C LEU A 94 -0.07 -8.18 1.00
N LEU A 95 -0.26 -8.44 -0.29
CA LEU A 95 -1.18 -7.69 -1.14
C LEU A 95 -2.60 -8.23 -1.00
N VAL A 96 -3.56 -7.37 -0.62
CA VAL A 96 -4.99 -7.69 -0.57
C VAL A 96 -5.72 -7.08 -1.76
N LEU A 97 -6.43 -7.91 -2.54
CA LEU A 97 -7.07 -7.49 -3.79
C LEU A 97 -8.49 -6.91 -3.63
N SER A 98 -8.95 -6.75 -2.38
CA SER A 98 -10.25 -6.16 -2.05
C SER A 98 -10.28 -4.63 -2.14
N GLY A 99 -9.13 -3.99 -2.41
CA GLY A 99 -8.97 -2.53 -2.43
C GLY A 99 -8.62 -1.98 -3.82
N LEU A 100 -7.50 -1.27 -3.90
CA LEU A 100 -7.09 -0.54 -5.09
C LEU A 100 -6.62 -1.45 -6.24
N THR A 101 -5.73 -2.39 -5.96
CA THR A 101 -5.17 -3.30 -6.96
C THR A 101 -6.12 -4.45 -7.25
N THR A 102 -6.38 -4.68 -8.53
CA THR A 102 -7.19 -5.82 -9.01
C THR A 102 -6.32 -7.02 -9.38
N MET A 103 -6.93 -8.22 -9.41
CA MET A 103 -6.26 -9.45 -9.85
C MET A 103 -5.66 -9.33 -11.27
N ASP A 104 -6.37 -8.67 -12.19
CA ASP A 104 -5.89 -8.51 -13.57
C ASP A 104 -4.71 -7.55 -13.67
N GLU A 105 -4.74 -6.46 -12.90
CA GLU A 105 -3.60 -5.53 -12.78
C GLU A 105 -2.37 -6.23 -12.19
N TRP A 106 -2.56 -7.00 -11.12
CA TRP A 106 -1.51 -7.82 -10.53
C TRP A 106 -0.94 -8.82 -11.54
N ARG A 107 -1.79 -9.55 -12.27
CA ARG A 107 -1.36 -10.53 -13.29
C ARG A 107 -0.61 -9.89 -14.45
N LEU A 108 -0.95 -8.66 -14.82
CA LEU A 108 -0.24 -7.93 -15.86
C LEU A 108 1.16 -7.56 -15.37
N ARG A 109 1.26 -6.96 -14.18
CA ARG A 109 2.52 -6.43 -13.62
C ARG A 109 3.46 -7.53 -13.10
N SER A 110 2.94 -8.69 -12.71
CA SER A 110 3.75 -9.83 -12.25
C SER A 110 4.49 -10.54 -13.40
N LYS A 111 3.99 -10.45 -14.63
CA LYS A 111 4.65 -11.05 -15.81
C LYS A 111 5.97 -10.39 -16.16
N ASP A 112 6.16 -9.14 -15.76
CA ASP A 112 7.35 -8.35 -16.09
C ASP A 112 8.53 -8.62 -15.13
N GLY A 113 8.39 -9.51 -14.15
CA GLY A 113 9.48 -9.96 -13.27
C GLY A 113 10.12 -8.83 -12.44
N GLY A 114 9.46 -7.69 -12.31
CA GLY A 114 10.03 -6.49 -11.71
C GLY A 114 10.26 -6.62 -10.19
N PRO A 115 11.15 -5.80 -9.61
CA PRO A 115 11.49 -5.77 -8.18
C PRO A 115 10.36 -5.32 -7.24
N SER A 116 9.11 -5.29 -7.71
CA SER A 116 7.93 -4.76 -7.03
C SER A 116 6.89 -5.84 -6.70
N ALA A 117 7.29 -7.11 -6.70
CA ALA A 117 6.38 -8.21 -6.36
C ALA A 117 6.11 -8.27 -4.84
N PRO A 118 4.86 -8.47 -4.41
CA PRO A 118 4.54 -8.78 -3.02
C PRO A 118 5.04 -10.19 -2.63
N THR A 119 5.24 -10.42 -1.34
CA THR A 119 5.61 -11.77 -0.84
C THR A 119 4.43 -12.74 -0.95
N TRP A 120 3.21 -12.25 -0.72
CA TRP A 120 1.97 -13.00 -0.82
C TRP A 120 0.84 -12.14 -1.40
N VAL A 121 -0.14 -12.79 -2.02
CA VAL A 121 -1.34 -12.14 -2.56
C VAL A 121 -2.56 -12.93 -2.10
N ILE A 122 -3.59 -12.23 -1.62
CA ILE A 122 -4.87 -12.81 -1.21
C ILE A 122 -6.02 -11.94 -1.70
N ASP A 123 -7.20 -12.53 -1.87
CA ASP A 123 -8.37 -11.79 -2.38
C ASP A 123 -8.89 -10.75 -1.38
N SER A 124 -8.90 -11.09 -0.09
CA SER A 124 -9.39 -10.21 0.98
C SER A 124 -8.68 -10.54 2.29
N PHE A 125 -8.51 -9.56 3.17
CA PHE A 125 -7.95 -9.82 4.50
C PHE A 125 -8.80 -10.81 5.31
N ALA A 126 -10.10 -10.90 5.04
CA ALA A 126 -10.99 -11.85 5.70
C ALA A 126 -10.58 -13.32 5.43
N SER A 127 -10.00 -13.62 4.27
CA SER A 127 -9.61 -14.99 3.90
C SER A 127 -8.32 -15.47 4.56
N VAL A 128 -7.61 -14.61 5.30
CA VAL A 128 -6.36 -14.96 6.00
C VAL A 128 -6.55 -16.16 6.94
N HIS A 129 -7.69 -16.26 7.60
CA HIS A 129 -8.02 -17.40 8.48
C HIS A 129 -8.66 -18.58 7.76
N GLU A 130 -9.23 -18.35 6.59
CA GLU A 130 -10.01 -19.33 5.84
C GLU A 130 -9.15 -20.20 4.91
N GLU A 131 -7.98 -19.70 4.48
CA GLU A 131 -7.02 -20.49 3.71
C GLU A 131 -6.05 -21.24 4.64
N PRO A 132 -6.26 -22.55 4.89
CA PRO A 132 -5.31 -23.36 5.64
C PRO A 132 -3.97 -23.36 4.92
N GLY A 133 -2.99 -22.70 5.52
CA GLY A 133 -1.62 -22.63 5.02
C GLY A 133 -1.09 -21.21 4.79
N VAL A 134 -1.93 -20.18 4.65
CA VAL A 134 -1.45 -18.79 4.52
C VAL A 134 -0.83 -18.32 5.83
N ILE A 135 -1.55 -18.45 6.96
CA ILE A 135 -0.99 -18.17 8.28
C ILE A 135 0.22 -19.05 8.55
N SER A 136 0.17 -20.35 8.23
CA SER A 136 1.32 -21.24 8.42
C SER A 136 2.55 -20.80 7.60
N LYS A 137 2.36 -20.32 6.36
CA LYS A 137 3.44 -19.81 5.50
C LYS A 137 3.98 -18.48 6.04
N ILE A 138 3.11 -17.57 6.44
CA ILE A 138 3.48 -16.29 7.06
C ILE A 138 4.30 -16.56 8.33
N MET A 139 3.77 -17.37 9.25
CA MET A 139 4.43 -17.72 10.51
C MET A 139 5.73 -18.49 10.26
N SER A 140 5.76 -19.50 9.38
CA SER A 140 7.02 -20.22 9.09
C SER A 140 8.16 -19.30 8.63
N LYS A 141 7.85 -18.26 7.84
CA LYS A 141 8.87 -17.32 7.36
C LYS A 141 9.24 -16.25 8.39
N LEU A 142 8.42 -16.00 9.40
CA LEU A 142 8.74 -15.12 10.53
C LEU A 142 9.62 -15.85 11.56
N HIS A 143 9.44 -17.16 11.74
CA HIS A 143 10.14 -17.97 12.75
C HIS A 143 11.51 -18.53 12.32
N HIS A 144 12.02 -18.24 11.11
CA HIS A 144 13.32 -18.76 10.63
C HIS A 144 14.57 -17.99 11.11
N ILE A 145 14.45 -17.14 12.13
CA ILE A 145 15.59 -16.47 12.78
C ILE A 145 15.46 -16.68 14.29
N SER A 146 15.99 -17.81 14.77
CA SER A 146 16.30 -18.08 16.17
C SER A 146 17.72 -18.59 16.27
#